data_AF-A0A089M0F8-F1
#
_entry.id   AF-A0A089M0F8-F1
#
_cell.length_a   1.000
_cell.length_b   1.000
_cell.length_c   1.000
_cell.angle_alpha   90.00
_cell.angle_beta   90.00
_cell.angle_gamma   90.00
#
_symmetry.space_group_name_H-M   'P 1'
#
loop_
_entity.id
_entity.type
_entity.pdbx_description
1 polymer ?
#
loop_
_entity_poly.entity_id
_entity_poly.type
_entity_poly.pdbx_seq_one_letter_code
_entity_poly.pdbx_strand_id
1 'polypeptide(L)'
;MNKLKDYDLPSVRLSAGMYALTKLSAAGLTFMLVSLVMLAFPHTEGVPEGWPTSVPYAIYAYGLPAALVSDALLRVFRFDSLTPALVLYAACGYGAGVWLAAEQGGDAVTCGIAGIFALLLFRLSQLAGERQPLLLPVFALFVPLICLVLF
;
A
#
# COMPACT_ATOMS: atom_id res chain seq x y z
N MET A 1 43.41 -14.07 -4.79
CA MET A 1 42.76 -12.75 -5.01
C MET A 1 41.28 -12.87 -4.60
N ASN A 2 40.98 -12.70 -3.30
CA ASN A 2 39.60 -12.59 -2.83
C ASN A 2 39.18 -11.13 -2.94
N LYS A 3 38.42 -10.79 -3.99
CA LYS A 3 37.66 -9.54 -4.04
C LYS A 3 36.46 -9.69 -3.11
N LEU A 4 36.66 -9.44 -1.81
CA LEU A 4 35.55 -9.05 -0.95
C LEU A 4 35.03 -7.73 -1.53
N LYS A 5 33.87 -7.79 -2.18
CA LYS A 5 33.09 -6.61 -2.55
C LYS A 5 32.86 -5.84 -1.24
N ASP A 6 33.57 -4.73 -1.08
CA ASP A 6 33.09 -3.63 -0.25
C ASP A 6 31.72 -3.25 -0.82
N TYR A 7 30.67 -3.85 -0.26
CA TYR A 7 29.32 -3.35 -0.41
C TYR A 7 29.34 -1.99 0.28
N ASP A 8 29.11 -0.91 -0.47
CA ASP A 8 28.90 0.43 0.06
C ASP A 8 27.72 0.42 1.05
N LEU A 9 27.99 0.09 2.31
CA LEU A 9 27.04 0.05 3.42
C LEU A 9 26.20 1.33 3.56
N PRO A 10 26.73 2.56 3.31
CA PRO A 10 25.93 3.79 3.32
C PRO A 10 24.87 3.80 2.20
N SER A 11 25.20 3.28 1.02
CA SER A 11 24.32 3.28 -0.15
C SER A 11 23.14 2.30 0.01
N VAL A 12 23.38 1.15 0.65
CA VAL A 12 22.35 0.13 0.89
C VAL A 12 21.34 0.62 1.93
N ARG A 13 21.81 1.29 2.99
CA ARG A 13 20.91 1.86 4.00
C ARG A 13 20.04 2.99 3.43
N LEU A 14 20.64 3.84 2.59
CA LEU A 14 19.90 4.92 1.94
C LEU A 14 18.86 4.39 0.95
N SER A 15 19.20 3.38 0.14
CA SER A 15 18.26 2.78 -0.81
C SER A 15 17.12 2.05 -0.11
N ALA A 16 17.41 1.31 0.96
CA ALA A 16 16.40 0.66 1.80
C ALA A 16 15.48 1.69 2.49
N GLY A 17 16.06 2.79 2.99
CA GLY A 17 15.31 3.89 3.60
C GLY A 17 14.38 4.59 2.59
N MET A 18 14.88 4.88 1.39
CA MET A 18 14.07 5.46 0.31
C MET A 18 12.95 4.52 -0.14
N TYR A 19 13.23 3.21 -0.21
CA TYR A 19 12.20 2.20 -0.51
C TYR A 19 11.10 2.18 0.56
N ALA A 20 11.48 2.14 1.85
CA ALA A 20 10.52 2.16 2.94
C ALA A 20 9.69 3.45 2.95
N LEU A 21 10.33 4.61 2.75
CA LEU A 21 9.66 5.90 2.66
C LEU A 21 8.67 5.94 1.50
N THR A 22 9.04 5.39 0.34
CA THR A 22 8.17 5.30 -0.84
C THR A 22 6.95 4.40 -0.60
N LYS A 23 7.11 3.31 0.15
CA LYS A 23 5.98 2.45 0.53
C LYS A 23 5.07 3.12 1.55
N LEU A 24 5.63 3.79 2.55
CA LEU A 24 4.85 4.54 3.53
C LEU A 24 4.10 5.72 2.89
N SER A 25 4.72 6.44 1.96
CA SER A 25 4.07 7.52 1.22
C SER A 25 2.95 7.00 0.33
N ALA A 26 3.17 5.88 -0.36
CA ALA A 26 2.13 5.24 -1.17
C ALA A 26 0.96 4.78 -0.30
N ALA A 27 1.24 4.18 0.86
CA ALA A 27 0.21 3.80 1.84
C ALA A 27 -0.59 5.02 2.32
N GLY A 28 0.09 6.11 2.67
CA GLY A 28 -0.56 7.33 3.15
C GLY A 28 -1.40 8.04 2.09
N LEU A 29 -0.94 8.10 0.84
CA LEU A 29 -1.76 8.62 -0.27
C LEU A 29 -2.97 7.72 -0.54
N THR A 30 -2.77 6.40 -0.52
CA THR A 30 -3.87 5.43 -0.69
C THR A 30 -4.90 5.61 0.41
N PHE A 31 -4.45 5.77 1.66
CA PHE A 31 -5.31 6.05 2.80
C PHE A 31 -6.11 7.33 2.61
N MET A 32 -5.46 8.44 2.26
CA MET A 32 -6.16 9.69 1.99
C MET A 32 -7.23 9.54 0.90
N LEU A 33 -6.89 8.89 -0.22
CA LEU A 33 -7.79 8.72 -1.34
C LEU A 33 -8.97 7.79 -1.01
N VAL A 34 -8.73 6.67 -0.33
CA VAL A 34 -9.80 5.76 0.10
C VAL A 34 -10.69 6.45 1.13
N SER A 35 -10.13 7.15 2.12
CA SER A 35 -10.92 7.91 3.09
C SER A 35 -11.77 9.00 2.44
N LEU A 36 -11.26 9.67 1.41
CA LEU A 36 -12.04 10.66 0.66
C LEU A 36 -13.24 10.03 -0.07
N VAL A 37 -13.06 8.82 -0.62
CA VAL A 37 -14.17 8.06 -1.23
C VAL A 37 -15.15 7.59 -0.16
N MET A 38 -14.65 7.12 0.99
CA MET A 38 -15.47 6.63 2.09
C MET A 38 -16.30 7.74 2.74
N LEU A 39 -15.90 9.01 2.64
CA LEU A 39 -16.69 10.16 3.12
C LEU A 39 -18.10 10.23 2.52
N ALA A 40 -18.33 9.64 1.35
CA ALA A 40 -19.65 9.55 0.74
C ALA A 40 -20.60 8.58 1.48
N PHE A 41 -20.08 7.76 2.39
CA PHE A 41 -20.81 6.76 3.15
C PHE A 41 -20.92 7.16 4.63
N PRO A 42 -22.02 6.80 5.30
CA PRO A 42 -22.15 7.01 6.74
C PRO A 42 -21.13 6.17 7.51
N HIS A 43 -20.64 6.73 8.61
CA HIS A 43 -19.64 6.07 9.47
C HIS A 43 -20.24 5.79 10.84
N THR A 44 -19.97 4.59 11.35
CA THR A 44 -20.30 4.20 12.73
C THR A 44 -18.99 3.85 13.43
N GLU A 45 -18.66 4.59 14.51
CA GLU A 45 -17.43 4.37 15.30
C GLU A 45 -16.12 4.36 14.47
N GLY A 46 -16.05 5.20 13.42
CA GLY A 46 -14.86 5.29 12.55
C GLY A 46 -14.76 4.18 11.49
N VAL A 47 -15.78 3.31 11.37
CA VAL A 47 -15.90 2.30 10.33
C VAL A 47 -16.98 2.73 9.32
N PRO A 48 -16.65 2.84 8.01
CA PRO A 48 -17.64 3.10 6.97
C PRO A 48 -18.67 1.98 6.88
N GLU A 49 -19.95 2.31 6.67
CA GLU A 49 -21.01 1.30 6.51
C GLU A 49 -20.70 0.37 5.31
N GLY A 50 -20.79 -0.94 5.54
CA GLY A 50 -20.43 -1.96 4.53
C GLY A 50 -18.94 -2.25 4.40
N TRP A 51 -18.08 -1.61 5.22
CA TRP A 51 -16.65 -1.91 5.29
C TRP A 51 -16.33 -2.79 6.51
N PRO A 52 -15.39 -3.76 6.39
CA PRO A 52 -15.12 -4.72 7.47
C PRO A 52 -14.37 -4.15 8.69
N THR A 53 -13.69 -3.01 8.57
CA THR A 53 -12.82 -2.44 9.62
C THR A 53 -12.53 -0.95 9.38
N SER A 54 -11.66 -0.31 10.17
CA SER A 54 -11.25 1.07 9.87
C SER A 54 -10.35 1.12 8.61
N VAL A 55 -10.55 2.15 7.77
CA VAL A 55 -9.75 2.37 6.56
C VAL A 55 -8.23 2.35 6.82
N PRO A 56 -7.67 3.02 7.84
CA PRO A 56 -6.23 2.96 8.08
C PRO A 56 -5.77 1.55 8.43
N TYR A 57 -6.56 0.80 9.22
CA TYR A 57 -6.22 -0.57 9.57
C TYR A 57 -6.19 -1.49 8.34
N ALA A 58 -7.19 -1.39 7.45
CA ALA A 58 -7.23 -2.15 6.20
C ALA A 58 -5.98 -1.90 5.33
N ILE A 59 -5.55 -0.65 5.22
CA ILE A 59 -4.45 -0.27 4.32
C ILE A 59 -3.09 -0.61 4.92
N TYR A 60 -2.85 -0.31 6.19
CA TYR A 60 -1.55 -0.54 6.81
C TYR A 60 -1.34 -1.99 7.26
N ALA A 61 -2.38 -2.68 7.74
CA ALA A 61 -2.25 -4.06 8.21
C ALA A 61 -2.34 -5.09 7.08
N TYR A 62 -3.14 -4.85 6.03
CA TYR A 62 -3.35 -5.81 4.94
C TYR A 62 -2.78 -5.32 3.61
N GLY A 63 -3.04 -4.07 3.23
CA GLY A 63 -2.59 -3.50 1.95
C GLY A 63 -1.06 -3.39 1.84
N LEU A 64 -0.39 -2.87 2.86
CA LEU A 64 1.06 -2.66 2.85
C LEU A 64 1.84 -4.00 2.79
N PRO A 65 1.54 -5.03 3.60
CA PRO A 65 2.18 -6.34 3.45
C PRO A 65 1.95 -6.96 2.07
N ALA A 66 0.73 -6.88 1.53
CA ALA A 66 0.45 -7.42 0.20
C ALA A 66 1.16 -6.64 -0.92
N ALA A 67 1.40 -5.34 -0.75
CA ALA A 67 2.25 -4.55 -1.65
C ALA A 67 3.72 -5.00 -1.59
N LEU A 68 4.23 -5.36 -0.41
CA LEU A 68 5.58 -5.91 -0.24
C LEU A 68 5.70 -7.29 -0.88
N VAL A 69 4.69 -8.15 -0.72
CA VAL A 69 4.63 -9.47 -1.38
C VAL A 69 4.60 -9.32 -2.90
N SER A 70 3.82 -8.37 -3.42
CA SER A 70 3.76 -8.07 -4.85
C SER A 70 5.14 -7.71 -5.42
N ASP A 71 5.87 -6.83 -4.73
CA ASP A 71 7.22 -6.44 -5.13
C ASP A 71 8.23 -7.60 -5.04
N ALA A 72 8.11 -8.44 -4.01
CA ALA A 72 8.93 -9.63 -3.88
C ALA A 72 8.70 -10.59 -5.05
N LEU A 73 7.43 -10.85 -5.40
CA LEU A 73 7.07 -11.70 -6.54
C LEU A 73 7.58 -11.12 -7.85
N LEU A 74 7.42 -9.81 -8.09
CA LEU A 74 7.94 -9.15 -9.28
C LEU A 74 9.46 -9.33 -9.44
N ARG A 75 10.21 -9.20 -8.35
CA ARG A 75 11.66 -9.42 -8.34
C ARG A 75 12.03 -10.88 -8.59
N VAL A 76 11.30 -11.83 -8.01
CA VAL A 76 11.54 -13.28 -8.20
C VAL A 76 11.29 -13.67 -9.66
N PHE A 77 10.21 -13.19 -10.26
CA PHE A 77 9.88 -13.48 -11.65
C PHE A 77 10.59 -12.58 -12.67
N ARG A 78 11.37 -11.60 -12.20
CA ARG A 78 12.15 -10.65 -13.02
C ARG A 78 11.29 -9.92 -14.06
N PHE A 79 10.09 -9.55 -13.65
CA PHE A 79 9.17 -8.80 -14.49
C PHE A 79 9.48 -7.31 -14.42
N ASP A 80 9.97 -6.74 -15.52
CA ASP A 80 10.29 -5.31 -15.62
C ASP A 80 9.18 -4.48 -16.31
N SER A 81 8.14 -5.12 -16.84
CA SER A 81 7.05 -4.43 -17.52
C SER A 81 5.90 -4.02 -16.59
N LEU A 82 5.20 -2.94 -16.94
CA LEU A 82 4.09 -2.40 -16.14
C LEU A 82 2.91 -3.37 -16.05
N THR A 83 2.61 -4.08 -17.14
CA THR A 83 1.45 -4.99 -17.23
C THR A 83 1.50 -6.13 -16.20
N PRO A 84 2.57 -6.96 -16.10
CA PRO A 84 2.65 -7.99 -15.08
C PRO A 84 2.71 -7.41 -13.67
N ALA A 85 3.24 -6.20 -13.49
CA ALA A 85 3.17 -5.50 -12.21
C ALA A 85 1.73 -5.22 -11.78
N LEU A 86 0.89 -4.68 -12.67
CA LEU A 86 -0.52 -4.43 -12.38
C LEU A 86 -1.29 -5.72 -12.09
N VAL A 87 -1.04 -6.79 -12.85
CA VAL A 87 -1.70 -8.10 -12.65
C VAL A 87 -1.32 -8.70 -11.30
N LEU A 88 -0.03 -8.68 -10.93
CA LEU A 88 0.42 -9.20 -9.64
C LEU A 88 -0.12 -8.37 -8.47
N TYR A 89 -0.12 -7.05 -8.59
CA TYR A 89 -0.73 -6.18 -7.59
C TYR A 89 -2.23 -6.41 -7.44
N ALA A 90 -2.95 -6.64 -8.54
CA ALA A 90 -4.37 -7.01 -8.48
C ALA A 90 -4.58 -8.36 -7.81
N ALA A 91 -3.79 -9.38 -8.13
CA ALA A 91 -3.88 -10.71 -7.52
C ALA A 91 -3.59 -10.67 -6.01
N CYS A 92 -2.51 -9.99 -5.61
CA CYS A 92 -2.20 -9.77 -4.20
C CYS A 92 -3.25 -8.88 -3.52
N GLY A 93 -3.85 -7.93 -4.24
CA GLY A 93 -4.96 -7.11 -3.77
C GLY A 93 -6.19 -7.90 -3.43
N TYR A 94 -6.60 -8.79 -4.34
CA TYR A 94 -7.68 -9.71 -4.08
C TYR A 94 -7.40 -10.60 -2.86
N GLY A 95 -6.19 -11.15 -2.79
CA GLY A 95 -5.75 -11.95 -1.64
C GLY A 95 -5.81 -11.19 -0.32
N ALA A 96 -5.35 -9.93 -0.30
CA ALA A 96 -5.44 -9.08 0.89
C ALA A 96 -6.88 -8.78 1.30
N GLY A 97 -7.77 -8.55 0.33
CA GLY A 97 -9.19 -8.33 0.59
C GLY A 97 -9.89 -9.57 1.16
N VAL A 98 -9.57 -10.76 0.63
CA VAL A 98 -10.08 -12.04 1.17
C VAL A 98 -9.51 -12.31 2.56
N TRP A 99 -8.22 -12.03 2.78
CA TRP A 99 -7.59 -12.16 4.09
C TRP A 99 -8.24 -11.23 5.13
N LEU A 100 -8.51 -9.98 4.76
CA LEU A 100 -9.23 -9.03 5.58
C LEU A 100 -10.64 -9.52 5.95
N ALA A 101 -11.40 -10.01 4.97
CA ALA A 101 -12.75 -10.54 5.21
C ALA A 101 -12.74 -11.76 6.14
N ALA A 102 -11.72 -12.61 6.02
CA ALA A 102 -11.57 -13.80 6.87
C ALA A 102 -11.29 -13.45 8.34
N GLU A 103 -10.57 -12.35 8.62
CA GLU A 103 -10.21 -11.96 9.98
C GLU A 103 -11.16 -10.97 10.64
N GLN A 104 -11.63 -9.97 9.89
CA GLN A 104 -12.46 -8.87 10.43
C GLN A 104 -13.96 -9.12 10.22
N GLY A 105 -14.31 -10.17 9.48
CA GLY A 105 -15.67 -10.43 9.04
C GLY A 105 -16.04 -9.52 7.86
N GLY A 106 -16.89 -10.03 6.96
CA GLY A 106 -17.29 -9.32 5.74
C GLY A 106 -17.51 -10.30 4.59
N ASP A 107 -18.11 -9.81 3.51
CA ASP A 107 -18.26 -10.62 2.30
C ASP A 107 -16.92 -10.69 1.55
N ALA A 108 -16.45 -11.92 1.30
CA ALA A 108 -15.15 -12.18 0.70
C ALA A 108 -15.05 -11.63 -0.73
N VAL A 109 -16.16 -11.62 -1.47
CA VAL A 109 -16.16 -11.15 -2.87
C VAL A 109 -16.01 -9.64 -2.93
N THR A 110 -16.85 -8.91 -2.19
CA THR A 110 -16.76 -7.44 -2.10
C THR A 110 -15.42 -6.98 -1.53
N CYS A 111 -14.94 -7.59 -0.44
CA CYS A 111 -13.65 -7.25 0.14
C CYS A 111 -12.49 -7.58 -0.80
N GLY A 112 -12.54 -8.72 -1.51
CA GLY A 112 -11.56 -9.08 -2.53
C GLY A 112 -11.50 -8.04 -3.66
N ILE A 113 -12.66 -7.62 -4.18
CA ILE A 113 -12.74 -6.57 -5.21
C ILE A 113 -12.19 -5.23 -4.67
N ALA A 114 -12.59 -4.84 -3.46
CA ALA A 114 -12.07 -3.63 -2.81
C ALA A 114 -10.55 -3.69 -2.64
N GLY A 115 -10.01 -4.86 -2.28
CA GLY A 115 -8.57 -5.11 -2.16
C GLY A 115 -7.82 -4.94 -3.48
N ILE A 116 -8.40 -5.38 -4.62
CA ILE A 116 -7.84 -5.12 -5.95
C ILE A 116 -7.72 -3.61 -6.18
N PHE A 117 -8.80 -2.85 -5.97
CA PHE A 117 -8.79 -1.41 -6.19
C PHE A 117 -7.80 -0.70 -5.27
N ALA A 118 -7.76 -1.07 -3.99
CA ALA A 118 -6.85 -0.49 -3.02
C ALA A 118 -5.37 -0.71 -3.41
N LEU A 119 -5.00 -1.91 -3.86
CA LEU A 119 -3.61 -2.20 -4.22
C LEU A 119 -3.20 -1.64 -5.60
N LEU A 120 -4.13 -1.55 -6.55
CA LEU A 120 -3.88 -0.79 -7.79
C LEU A 120 -3.69 0.70 -7.51
N LEU A 121 -4.51 1.26 -6.61
CA LEU A 121 -4.36 2.64 -6.15
C LEU A 121 -3.04 2.84 -5.42
N PHE A 122 -2.61 1.87 -4.61
CA PHE A 122 -1.30 1.86 -3.98
C PHE A 122 -0.18 1.90 -5.02
N ARG A 123 -0.26 1.10 -6.09
CA ARG A 123 0.74 1.12 -7.17
C ARG A 123 0.78 2.45 -7.90
N LEU A 124 -0.38 3.05 -8.17
CA LEU A 124 -0.49 4.38 -8.78
C LEU A 124 0.11 5.46 -7.86
N SER A 125 -0.19 5.38 -6.57
CA SER A 125 0.36 6.26 -5.53
C SER A 125 1.88 6.18 -5.47
N GLN A 126 2.42 4.96 -5.59
CA GLN A 126 3.86 4.72 -5.67
C GLN A 126 4.48 5.37 -6.92
N LEU A 127 3.90 5.16 -8.09
CA LEU A 127 4.37 5.77 -9.35
C LEU A 127 4.30 7.30 -9.32
N ALA A 128 3.28 7.87 -8.68
CA ALA A 128 3.15 9.31 -8.49
C ALA A 128 4.23 9.85 -7.53
N GLY A 129 4.49 9.15 -6.42
CA GLY A 129 5.53 9.49 -5.45
C GLY A 129 6.94 9.43 -6.03
N GLU A 130 7.23 8.44 -6.89
CA GLU A 130 8.51 8.33 -7.60
C GLU A 130 8.77 9.53 -8.53
N ARG A 131 7.72 10.13 -9.10
CA ARG A 131 7.83 11.36 -9.92
C ARG A 131 8.06 12.63 -9.09
N GLN A 132 7.68 12.63 -7.81
CA GLN A 132 7.79 13.79 -6.92
C GLN A 132 8.41 13.41 -5.57
N PRO A 133 9.72 13.10 -5.53
CA PRO A 133 10.39 12.58 -4.34
C PRO A 133 10.36 13.52 -3.13
N LEU A 134 10.25 14.83 -3.36
CA LEU A 134 10.12 15.84 -2.30
C LEU A 134 8.82 15.72 -1.48
N LEU A 135 7.75 15.14 -2.06
CA LEU A 135 6.48 14.97 -1.37
C LEU A 135 6.38 13.64 -0.60
N LEU A 136 7.35 12.73 -0.76
CA LEU A 136 7.36 11.43 -0.06
C LEU A 136 7.21 11.59 1.46
N PRO A 137 7.95 12.48 2.16
CA PRO A 137 7.79 12.63 3.61
C PRO A 137 6.42 13.18 4.00
N VAL A 138 5.83 14.04 3.17
CA VAL A 138 4.52 14.65 3.41
C VAL A 138 3.43 13.58 3.39
N PHE A 139 3.41 12.73 2.36
CA PHE A 139 2.45 11.64 2.26
C PHE A 139 2.75 10.48 3.20
N ALA A 140 4.01 10.25 3.58
CA ALA A 140 4.37 9.17 4.51
C ALA A 140 4.02 9.49 5.96
N LEU A 141 4.14 10.75 6.38
CA LEU A 141 4.03 11.16 7.79
C LEU A 141 2.86 12.10 8.04
N PHE A 142 2.76 13.20 7.31
CA PHE A 142 1.83 14.28 7.64
C PHE A 142 0.40 13.96 7.23
N VAL A 143 0.19 13.43 6.03
CA VAL A 143 -1.15 13.11 5.52
C VAL A 143 -1.85 12.03 6.36
N PRO A 144 -1.20 10.91 6.71
CA PRO A 144 -1.81 9.91 7.60
C PRO A 144 -2.15 10.50 8.97
N LEU A 145 -1.27 11.33 9.54
CA LEU A 145 -1.52 11.97 10.83
C LEU A 145 -2.73 12.90 10.78
N ILE A 146 -2.81 13.73 9.73
CA ILE A 146 -3.92 14.66 9.53
C ILE A 146 -5.23 13.88 9.37
N CYS A 147 -5.24 12.83 8.55
CA CYS A 147 -6.41 11.98 8.38
C CYS A 147 -6.82 11.29 9.69
N LEU A 148 -5.88 10.84 10.52
CA LEU A 148 -6.17 10.20 11.81
C LEU A 148 -6.68 11.20 12.87
N VAL A 149 -6.33 12.48 12.77
CA VAL A 149 -6.86 13.53 13.66
C VAL A 149 -8.26 13.98 13.23
N LEU A 150 -8.56 13.93 11.92
CA LEU A 150 -9.82 14.41 11.37
C LEU A 150 -10.93 13.35 11.31
N PHE A 151 -10.59 12.07 11.37
CA PHE A 151 -11.49 10.91 11.27
C PHE A 151 -11.31 9.98 12.47
#